data_AF-A0A8J2SM97-F1
#
_entry.id   AF-A0A8J2SM97-F1
#
_cell.length_a   1.000
_cell.length_b   1.000
_cell.length_c   1.000
_cell.angle_alpha   90.00
_cell.angle_beta   90.00
_cell.angle_gamma   90.00
#
_symmetry.space_group_name_H-M   'P 1'
#
loop_
_entity.id
_entity.type
_entity.pdbx_description
1 polymer ?
#
loop_
_entity_poly.entity_id
_entity_poly.type
_entity_poly.pdbx_seq_one_letter_code
_entity_poly.pdbx_strand_id
1 'polypeptide(L)'
;MDFDAYTGRWYNVYYNYPTLAFSQPDCATAYYGKITSAEFPAISVNNSGLCSSPNAIGCTGNPSTIDGGTATYILGTASKDDASTDGDLNLQFTGVPRASVYSIIKLGPKTYGAGYYEYAVVGGELFLYVLARDVDAYFEKYDDEVQDFLKDSGYKGFLLKPRKNNQDNCPDVIYEPNAFDASTPPPVLAADQEATSSSCTRDAYGKCVPAGCASYFDGCNTCNVGAVLGCTMMYCDKPQEPKCLAYIGETEKN
;
A
#
# COMPACT_ATOMS: atom_id res chain seq x y z
N MET A 1 4.34 -3.18 16.14
CA MET A 1 4.13 -1.82 15.55
C MET A 1 2.66 -1.43 15.61
N ASP A 2 2.34 -0.14 15.64
CA ASP A 2 0.95 0.34 15.55
C ASP A 2 0.54 0.50 14.08
N PHE A 3 -0.25 -0.45 13.56
CA PHE A 3 -0.68 -0.46 12.15
C PHE A 3 -1.51 0.76 11.78
N ASP A 4 -2.31 1.29 12.71
CA ASP A 4 -3.19 2.42 12.43
C ASP A 4 -2.34 3.66 12.17
N ALA A 5 -1.41 3.95 13.08
CA ALA A 5 -0.45 5.04 12.93
C ALA A 5 0.53 4.86 11.76
N TYR A 6 0.63 3.65 11.20
CA TYR A 6 1.46 3.31 10.05
C TYR A 6 0.75 3.47 8.69
N THR A 7 -0.57 3.33 8.65
CA THR A 7 -1.36 3.45 7.41
C THR A 7 -1.34 4.87 6.81
N GLY A 8 -1.75 5.00 5.55
CA GLY A 8 -1.79 6.26 4.81
C GLY A 8 -0.61 6.44 3.85
N ARG A 9 -0.38 7.69 3.44
CA ARG A 9 0.66 8.02 2.45
C ARG A 9 2.05 8.20 3.08
N TRP A 10 3.05 7.74 2.34
CA TRP A 10 4.47 7.82 2.64
C TRP A 10 5.25 8.27 1.42
N TYR A 11 6.28 9.08 1.64
CA TYR A 11 7.26 9.50 0.63
C TYR A 11 8.57 8.77 0.88
N ASN A 12 9.07 8.05 -0.12
CA ASN A 12 10.35 7.36 0.00
C ASN A 12 11.48 8.38 -0.19
N VAL A 13 12.19 8.73 0.87
CA VAL A 13 13.24 9.77 0.87
C VAL A 13 14.65 9.19 0.67
N TYR A 14 14.86 7.91 1.02
CA TYR A 14 16.08 7.18 0.68
C TYR A 14 15.80 5.74 0.26
N TYR A 15 16.57 5.27 -0.72
CA TYR A 15 16.54 3.90 -1.21
C TYR A 15 17.97 3.37 -1.40
N ASN A 16 18.15 2.08 -1.69
CA ASN A 16 19.44 1.56 -2.18
C ASN A 16 19.28 0.95 -3.58
N TYR A 17 20.38 0.58 -4.25
CA TYR A 17 20.30 0.18 -5.66
C TYR A 17 19.36 -1.02 -5.93
N PRO A 18 19.38 -2.11 -5.13
CA PRO A 18 18.46 -3.23 -5.35
C PRO A 18 16.97 -2.88 -5.20
N THR A 19 16.62 -1.86 -4.41
CA THR A 19 15.23 -1.39 -4.25
C THR A 19 14.59 -0.96 -5.59
N LEU A 20 15.38 -0.53 -6.58
CA LEU A 20 14.87 -0.05 -7.87
C LEU A 20 14.14 -1.11 -8.72
N ALA A 21 14.16 -2.39 -8.34
CA ALA A 21 13.34 -3.41 -8.99
C ALA A 21 11.83 -3.23 -8.72
N PHE A 22 11.47 -2.63 -7.58
CA PHE A 22 10.09 -2.48 -7.10
C PHE A 22 9.77 -1.04 -6.67
N SER A 23 10.60 -0.08 -7.09
CA SER A 23 10.49 1.33 -6.73
C SER A 23 11.11 2.21 -7.80
N GLN A 24 10.97 3.53 -7.64
CA GLN A 24 11.52 4.54 -8.55
C GLN A 24 12.60 5.37 -7.85
N PRO A 25 13.60 5.88 -8.58
CA PRO A 25 14.55 6.84 -8.05
C PRO A 25 13.95 8.25 -7.91
N ASP A 26 12.87 8.52 -8.65
CA ASP A 26 12.15 9.79 -8.66
C ASP A 26 10.72 9.61 -8.17
N CYS A 27 10.32 10.47 -7.26
CA CYS A 27 8.97 10.62 -6.74
C CYS A 27 8.38 9.33 -6.18
N ALA A 28 9.22 8.46 -5.60
CA ALA A 28 8.71 7.19 -5.09
C ALA A 28 7.85 7.44 -3.85
N THR A 29 6.63 6.91 -3.87
CA THR A 29 5.70 6.97 -2.74
C THR A 29 5.09 5.61 -2.46
N ALA A 30 4.52 5.47 -1.28
CA ALA A 30 3.68 4.33 -0.93
C ALA A 30 2.39 4.82 -0.28
N TYR A 31 1.29 4.14 -0.58
CA TYR A 31 0.05 4.27 0.14
C TYR A 31 -0.31 2.93 0.78
N TYR A 32 -0.50 2.94 2.10
CA TYR A 32 -0.90 1.77 2.87
C TYR A 32 -2.34 1.91 3.36
N GLY A 33 -3.25 1.09 2.83
CA GLY A 33 -4.63 1.02 3.33
C GLY A 33 -4.79 -0.10 4.34
N LYS A 34 -5.59 0.09 5.40
CA LYS A 34 -5.89 -0.98 6.35
C LYS A 34 -6.85 -2.00 5.72
N ILE A 35 -6.57 -3.30 5.88
CA ILE A 35 -7.48 -4.37 5.44
C ILE A 35 -8.23 -4.90 6.66
N THR A 36 -9.40 -4.34 6.93
CA THR A 36 -10.20 -4.68 8.14
C THR A 36 -10.91 -6.03 8.05
N SER A 37 -10.98 -6.62 6.87
CA SER A 37 -11.58 -7.94 6.64
C SER A 37 -10.59 -9.10 6.78
N ALA A 38 -9.30 -8.81 7.01
CA ALA A 38 -8.29 -9.85 7.18
C ALA A 38 -8.38 -10.48 8.58
N GLU A 39 -8.11 -11.78 8.66
CA GLU A 39 -8.06 -12.53 9.93
C GLU A 39 -6.94 -12.01 10.84
N PHE A 40 -5.80 -11.67 10.24
CA PHE A 40 -4.62 -11.14 10.91
C PHE A 40 -4.28 -9.73 10.39
N PRO A 41 -3.50 -8.93 11.14
CA PRO A 41 -3.12 -7.58 10.73
C PRO A 41 -2.56 -7.56 9.30
N ALA A 42 -3.21 -6.76 8.45
CA ALA A 42 -2.83 -6.64 7.04
C ALA A 42 -3.09 -5.23 6.51
N ILE A 43 -2.22 -4.80 5.60
CA ILE A 43 -2.34 -3.56 4.85
C ILE A 43 -2.29 -3.84 3.35
N SER A 44 -3.07 -3.10 2.58
CA SER A 44 -2.85 -2.99 1.15
C SER A 44 -1.60 -2.16 0.91
N VAL A 45 -0.89 -2.48 -0.16
CA VAL A 45 0.30 -1.78 -0.59
C VAL A 45 0.02 -1.21 -1.97
N ASN A 46 0.28 0.08 -2.14
CA ASN A 46 0.34 0.71 -3.43
C ASN A 46 1.64 1.54 -3.48
N ASN A 47 2.66 0.98 -4.12
CA ASN A 47 3.88 1.70 -4.41
C ASN A 47 3.73 2.41 -5.74
N SER A 48 4.06 3.70 -5.75
CA SER A 48 4.00 4.52 -6.95
C SER A 48 5.23 5.40 -7.11
N GLY A 49 5.38 6.02 -8.28
CA GLY A 49 6.45 6.96 -8.57
C GLY A 49 6.55 7.30 -10.05
N LEU A 50 7.51 8.13 -10.41
CA LEU A 50 7.74 8.49 -11.80
C LEU A 50 8.48 7.36 -12.51
N CYS A 51 7.96 6.86 -13.63
CA CYS A 51 8.61 5.82 -14.43
C CYS A 51 9.87 6.37 -15.13
N SER A 52 10.96 6.49 -14.37
CA SER A 52 12.27 6.96 -14.84
C SER A 52 13.33 5.85 -14.81
N SER A 53 13.10 4.79 -14.05
CA SER A 53 13.96 3.59 -14.06
C SER A 53 13.53 2.62 -15.16
N PRO A 54 14.41 2.27 -16.13
CA PRO A 54 14.08 1.29 -17.17
C PRO A 54 13.91 -0.14 -16.63
N ASN A 55 14.33 -0.39 -15.39
CA ASN A 55 14.32 -1.71 -14.76
C ASN A 55 13.15 -1.90 -13.77
N ALA A 56 12.37 -0.86 -13.52
CA ALA A 56 11.30 -0.93 -12.53
C ALA A 56 10.04 -1.58 -13.12
N ILE A 57 9.42 -2.46 -12.34
CA ILE A 57 8.16 -3.12 -12.70
C ILE A 57 6.99 -2.12 -12.54
N GLY A 58 5.93 -2.29 -13.33
CA GLY A 58 4.67 -1.57 -13.10
C GLY A 58 4.57 -0.20 -13.75
N CYS A 59 5.42 0.13 -14.72
CA CYS A 59 5.21 1.29 -15.57
C CYS A 59 3.93 1.15 -16.40
N THR A 60 3.01 2.11 -16.24
CA THR A 60 1.74 2.16 -16.97
C THR A 60 1.71 3.41 -17.85
N GLY A 61 1.35 3.25 -19.13
CA GLY A 61 1.16 4.36 -20.07
C GLY A 61 2.28 4.53 -21.10
N ASN A 62 2.00 5.30 -22.15
CA ASN A 62 2.99 5.75 -23.14
C ASN A 62 3.55 7.10 -22.68
N PRO A 63 4.87 7.28 -22.49
CA PRO A 63 5.46 8.53 -22.01
C PRO A 63 5.14 9.77 -22.86
N SER A 64 4.61 9.58 -24.07
CA SER A 64 4.22 10.66 -24.99
C SER A 64 2.78 11.18 -24.81
N THR A 65 1.94 10.60 -23.94
CA THR A 65 0.51 10.97 -23.81
C THR A 65 0.08 11.46 -22.43
N ILE A 66 0.97 11.50 -21.43
CA ILE A 66 0.68 12.06 -20.11
C ILE A 66 1.51 13.32 -19.93
N ASP A 67 0.85 14.47 -20.02
CA ASP A 67 1.44 15.76 -19.65
C ASP A 67 1.81 15.68 -18.15
N GLY A 68 3.10 15.73 -17.82
CA GLY A 68 3.60 15.49 -16.45
C GLY A 68 4.23 14.11 -16.18
N GLY A 69 4.27 13.19 -17.15
CA GLY A 69 5.02 11.92 -17.08
C GLY A 69 4.20 10.66 -16.73
N THR A 70 4.76 9.47 -16.98
CA THR A 70 4.12 8.17 -16.70
C THR A 70 4.34 7.71 -15.25
N ALA A 71 3.26 7.45 -14.52
CA ALA A 71 3.32 6.86 -13.19
C ALA A 71 3.56 5.34 -13.25
N THR A 72 4.23 4.82 -12.22
CA THR A 72 4.27 3.38 -11.92
C THR A 72 3.30 3.04 -10.80
N TYR A 73 2.68 1.87 -10.88
CA TYR A 73 1.85 1.33 -9.81
C TYR A 73 2.19 -0.14 -9.58
N ILE A 74 2.63 -0.46 -8.37
CA ILE A 74 2.82 -1.83 -7.90
C ILE A 74 1.93 -2.03 -6.68
N LEU A 75 0.87 -2.81 -6.89
CA LEU A 75 -0.11 -3.13 -5.88
C LEU A 75 0.28 -4.40 -5.13
N GLY A 76 -0.22 -4.57 -3.91
CA GLY A 76 0.02 -5.78 -3.13
C GLY A 76 -0.63 -5.73 -1.76
N THR A 77 -0.19 -6.65 -0.91
CA THR A 77 -0.59 -6.73 0.50
C THR A 77 0.63 -7.04 1.36
N ALA A 78 0.71 -6.46 2.55
CA ALA A 78 1.66 -6.85 3.58
C ALA A 78 0.86 -7.33 4.81
N SER A 79 1.07 -8.57 5.23
CA SER A 79 0.24 -9.22 6.26
C SER A 79 1.06 -10.02 7.29
N LYS A 80 0.46 -10.25 8.44
CA LYS A 80 0.93 -11.20 9.46
C LYS A 80 0.31 -12.59 9.22
N ASP A 81 1.01 -13.62 9.68
CA ASP A 81 0.49 -15.00 9.75
C ASP A 81 -0.15 -15.31 11.11
N ASP A 82 -0.13 -14.35 12.04
CA ASP A 82 -0.66 -14.45 13.38
C ASP A 82 -1.22 -13.10 13.84
N ALA A 83 -1.82 -13.08 15.03
CA ALA A 83 -2.36 -11.87 15.64
C ALA A 83 -1.28 -10.92 16.20
N SER A 84 0.01 -11.27 16.08
CA SER A 84 1.10 -10.43 16.59
C SER A 84 1.17 -9.13 15.80
N THR A 85 1.49 -8.04 16.47
CA THR A 85 1.81 -6.78 15.80
C THR A 85 3.31 -6.56 15.67
N ASP A 86 4.13 -7.47 16.21
CA ASP A 86 5.58 -7.41 16.21
C ASP A 86 6.20 -8.33 15.15
N GLY A 87 7.43 -8.01 14.74
CA GLY A 87 8.15 -8.75 13.71
C GLY A 87 7.71 -8.40 12.28
N ASP A 88 8.19 -9.19 11.34
CA ASP A 88 8.07 -8.88 9.91
C ASP A 88 6.66 -9.14 9.35
N LEU A 89 6.38 -8.52 8.20
CA LEU A 89 5.20 -8.79 7.38
C LEU A 89 5.58 -9.62 6.15
N ASN A 90 4.65 -10.46 5.71
CA ASN A 90 4.70 -11.12 4.41
C ASN A 90 4.18 -10.16 3.35
N LEU A 91 5.07 -9.65 2.50
CA LEU A 91 4.75 -8.76 1.40
C LEU A 91 4.53 -9.53 0.11
N GLN A 92 3.34 -9.43 -0.45
CA GLN A 92 2.97 -10.06 -1.71
C GLN A 92 2.51 -8.99 -2.70
N PHE A 93 3.31 -8.73 -3.73
CA PHE A 93 2.91 -7.86 -4.84
C PHE A 93 2.04 -8.61 -5.85
N THR A 94 1.06 -7.93 -6.42
CA THR A 94 0.19 -8.46 -7.49
C THR A 94 1.02 -8.82 -8.71
N GLY A 95 0.87 -10.04 -9.22
CA GLY A 95 1.59 -10.53 -10.40
C GLY A 95 3.05 -10.96 -10.14
N VAL A 96 3.56 -10.82 -8.91
CA VAL A 96 4.89 -11.31 -8.53
C VAL A 96 4.74 -12.69 -7.87
N PRO A 97 5.39 -13.75 -8.39
CA PRO A 97 5.09 -15.13 -7.98
C PRO A 97 5.60 -15.53 -6.59
N ARG A 98 6.39 -14.67 -5.93
CA ARG A 98 6.96 -14.94 -4.61
C ARG A 98 6.75 -13.76 -3.69
N ALA A 99 6.25 -14.04 -2.49
CA ALA A 99 6.24 -13.09 -1.39
C ALA A 99 7.68 -12.75 -0.97
N SER A 100 7.85 -11.56 -0.42
CA SER A 100 9.07 -11.08 0.21
C SER A 100 8.79 -10.74 1.68
N VAL A 101 9.86 -10.49 2.43
CA VAL A 101 9.77 -10.08 3.82
C VAL A 101 9.79 -8.56 3.88
N TYR A 102 8.86 -7.95 4.61
CA TYR A 102 8.80 -6.52 4.84
C TYR A 102 9.08 -6.25 6.32
N SER A 103 10.32 -5.86 6.59
CA SER A 103 10.85 -5.63 7.93
C SER A 103 10.92 -4.14 8.22
N ILE A 104 10.14 -3.68 9.19
CA ILE A 104 10.24 -2.32 9.71
C ILE A 104 11.29 -2.34 10.82
N ILE A 105 12.46 -1.80 10.52
CA ILE A 105 13.64 -1.89 11.39
C ILE A 105 13.86 -0.63 12.24
N LYS A 106 13.16 0.47 11.95
CA LYS A 106 13.11 1.68 12.79
C LYS A 106 11.83 2.45 12.52
N LEU A 107 11.27 3.06 13.56
CA LEU A 107 10.12 3.97 13.49
C LEU A 107 10.49 5.28 14.18
N GLY A 108 10.01 6.39 13.60
CA GLY A 108 10.04 7.70 14.23
C GLY A 108 8.98 7.86 15.32
N PRO A 109 8.85 9.05 15.92
CA PRO A 109 7.80 9.33 16.89
C PRO A 109 6.41 9.40 16.21
N LYS A 110 5.34 9.15 16.98
CA LYS A 110 3.94 9.26 16.54
C LYS A 110 3.40 10.68 16.69
N THR A 111 4.06 11.65 16.06
CA THR A 111 3.75 13.08 16.20
C THR A 111 3.25 13.74 14.92
N TYR A 112 3.22 13.00 13.80
CA TYR A 112 2.74 13.55 12.55
C TYR A 112 1.22 13.66 12.55
N GLY A 113 0.69 14.85 12.22
CA GLY A 113 -0.75 15.10 12.16
C GLY A 113 -1.48 14.67 13.44
N ALA A 114 -2.52 13.86 13.28
CA ALA A 114 -3.34 13.36 14.38
C ALA A 114 -2.77 12.11 15.10
N GLY A 115 -1.46 11.86 15.02
CA GLY A 115 -0.78 10.79 15.78
C GLY A 115 -0.16 9.68 14.93
N TYR A 116 0.21 9.97 13.69
CA TYR A 116 0.92 9.04 12.81
C TYR A 116 2.43 9.08 13.06
N TYR A 117 3.11 8.00 12.69
CA TYR A 117 4.58 7.96 12.66
C TYR A 117 5.13 8.98 11.67
N GLU A 118 6.16 9.73 12.06
CA GLU A 118 6.85 10.74 11.22
C GLU A 118 7.68 10.11 10.09
N TYR A 119 8.37 9.01 10.42
CA TYR A 119 9.19 8.26 9.47
C TYR A 119 9.22 6.76 9.81
N ALA A 120 9.63 5.95 8.83
CA ALA A 120 9.92 4.54 9.00
C ALA A 120 11.14 4.13 8.18
N VAL A 121 11.95 3.21 8.70
CA VAL A 121 12.99 2.53 7.93
C VAL A 121 12.54 1.11 7.71
N VAL A 122 12.41 0.73 6.44
CA VAL A 122 12.04 -0.61 6.01
C VAL A 122 13.22 -1.19 5.26
N GLY A 123 13.69 -2.36 5.67
CA GLY A 123 14.83 -2.94 4.98
C GLY A 123 15.29 -4.27 5.53
N GLY A 124 16.11 -4.93 4.74
CA GLY A 124 16.76 -6.19 5.07
C GLY A 124 18.15 -6.24 4.45
N GLU A 125 18.68 -7.44 4.22
CA GLU A 125 20.06 -7.59 3.70
C GLU A 125 20.29 -6.90 2.34
N LEU A 126 19.25 -6.76 1.51
CA LEU A 126 19.39 -6.30 0.12
C LEU A 126 18.65 -5.00 -0.21
N PHE A 127 17.52 -4.73 0.41
CA PHE A 127 16.66 -3.58 0.05
C PHE A 127 16.55 -2.60 1.19
N LEU A 128 16.34 -1.34 0.84
CA LEU A 128 16.13 -0.23 1.76
C LEU A 128 15.04 0.70 1.21
N TYR A 129 14.11 1.07 2.09
CA TYR A 129 13.21 2.19 1.95
C TYR A 129 13.27 3.01 3.24
N VAL A 130 13.47 4.32 3.10
CA VAL A 130 13.28 5.25 4.20
C VAL A 130 12.07 6.09 3.83
N LEU A 131 11.01 5.92 4.59
CA LEU A 131 9.71 6.51 4.34
C LEU A 131 9.50 7.68 5.29
N ALA A 132 9.06 8.82 4.79
CA ALA A 132 8.71 10.01 5.55
C ALA A 132 7.26 10.41 5.29
N ARG A 133 6.61 11.04 6.27
CA ARG A 133 5.29 11.66 6.07
C ARG A 133 5.36 13.03 5.43
N ASP A 134 6.40 13.78 5.77
CA ASP A 134 6.71 15.09 5.25
C ASP A 134 8.20 15.12 4.90
N VAL A 135 8.51 15.45 3.65
CA VAL A 135 9.87 15.36 3.11
C VAL A 135 10.78 16.40 3.75
N ASP A 136 10.31 17.64 3.87
CA ASP A 136 11.11 18.76 4.39
C ASP A 136 11.35 18.59 5.89
N ALA A 137 10.30 18.30 6.65
CA ALA A 137 10.40 18.07 8.09
C ALA A 137 11.30 16.86 8.40
N TYR A 138 11.30 15.83 7.54
CA TYR A 138 12.22 14.71 7.68
C TYR A 138 13.68 15.14 7.53
N PHE A 139 14.00 15.84 6.46
CA PHE A 139 15.38 16.29 6.22
C PHE A 139 15.86 17.31 7.26
N GLU A 140 14.95 18.11 7.84
CA GLU A 140 15.27 19.05 8.90
C GLU A 140 15.53 18.36 10.25
N LYS A 141 14.74 17.33 10.60
CA LYS A 141 14.69 16.83 11.99
C LYS A 141 15.28 15.44 12.19
N TYR A 142 15.21 14.58 11.17
CA TYR A 142 15.43 13.14 11.34
C TYR A 142 16.53 12.56 10.43
N ASP A 143 17.00 13.28 9.42
CA ASP A 143 17.99 12.73 8.47
C ASP A 143 19.28 12.29 9.18
N ASP A 144 19.89 13.15 10.00
CA ASP A 144 21.14 12.83 10.69
C ASP A 144 21.05 11.54 11.53
N GLU A 145 20.01 11.41 12.37
CA GLU A 145 19.84 10.22 13.21
C GLU A 145 19.55 8.95 12.39
N VAL A 146 18.87 9.09 11.25
CA VAL A 146 18.56 7.95 10.39
C VAL A 146 19.79 7.55 9.58
N GLN A 147 20.59 8.49 9.08
CA GLN A 147 21.85 8.18 8.38
C GLN A 147 22.83 7.43 9.31
N ASP A 148 22.96 7.86 10.57
CA ASP A 148 23.78 7.17 11.55
C ASP A 148 23.27 5.74 11.79
N PHE A 149 21.95 5.58 11.99
CA PHE A 149 21.33 4.25 12.10
C PHE A 149 21.58 3.37 10.88
N LEU A 150 21.44 3.90 9.66
CA LEU A 150 21.63 3.15 8.42
C LEU A 150 23.06 2.67 8.27
N LYS A 151 24.03 3.53 8.61
CA LYS A 151 25.46 3.19 8.59
C LYS A 151 25.78 2.07 9.58
N ASP A 152 25.27 2.17 10.80
CA ASP A 152 25.47 1.17 11.86
C ASP A 152 24.77 -0.15 11.53
N SER A 153 23.64 -0.08 10.82
CA SER A 153 22.87 -1.23 10.33
C SER A 153 23.48 -1.88 9.08
N GLY A 154 24.61 -1.38 8.58
CA GLY A 154 25.35 -2.01 7.48
C GLY A 154 24.95 -1.57 6.07
N TYR A 155 24.09 -0.56 5.92
CA TYR A 155 23.78 0.04 4.61
C TYR A 155 24.94 0.93 4.15
N LYS A 156 25.96 0.31 3.56
CA LYS A 156 27.21 0.96 3.14
C LYS A 156 27.74 0.40 1.82
N GLY A 157 28.83 0.97 1.33
CA GLY A 157 29.45 0.55 0.06
C GLY A 157 28.65 0.99 -1.17
N PHE A 158 28.94 0.45 -2.34
CA PHE A 158 28.36 0.96 -3.59
C PHE A 158 26.90 0.54 -3.81
N LEU A 159 26.57 -0.70 -3.47
CA LEU A 159 25.25 -1.31 -3.74
C LEU A 159 24.22 -0.98 -2.66
N LEU A 160 24.60 -1.11 -1.40
CA LEU A 160 23.67 -1.03 -0.27
C LEU A 160 23.58 0.35 0.37
N LYS A 161 24.46 1.30 0.00
CA LYS A 161 24.38 2.65 0.57
C LYS A 161 23.03 3.32 0.28
N PRO A 162 22.53 4.14 1.22
CA PRO A 162 21.40 5.02 0.96
C PRO A 162 21.68 5.97 -0.20
N ARG A 163 20.66 6.20 -1.01
CA ARG A 163 20.60 7.13 -2.14
C ARG A 163 19.35 7.96 -1.96
N LYS A 164 19.51 9.27 -1.99
CA LYS A 164 18.39 10.20 -1.84
C LYS A 164 17.45 10.02 -3.03
N ASN A 165 16.16 9.83 -2.73
CA ASN A 165 15.11 9.86 -3.74
C ASN A 165 14.82 11.30 -4.12
N ASN A 166 14.55 11.56 -5.39
CA ASN A 166 14.18 12.88 -5.85
C ASN A 166 12.68 13.09 -5.61
N GLN A 167 12.32 13.89 -4.60
CA GLN A 167 10.93 14.22 -4.26
C GLN A 167 10.53 15.63 -4.74
N ASP A 168 11.35 16.27 -5.57
CA ASP A 168 11.11 17.63 -6.05
C ASP A 168 10.22 17.62 -7.30
N ASN A 169 9.25 18.54 -7.35
CA ASN A 169 8.37 18.77 -8.52
C ASN A 169 7.65 17.50 -9.02
N CYS A 170 7.20 16.66 -8.10
CA CYS A 170 6.49 15.44 -8.42
C CYS A 170 5.09 15.70 -9.00
N PRO A 171 4.70 15.00 -10.08
CA PRO A 171 3.42 15.22 -10.73
C PRO A 171 2.28 14.53 -9.96
N ASP A 172 1.09 15.14 -9.93
CA ASP A 172 -0.06 14.64 -9.16
C ASP A 172 -0.49 13.21 -9.51
N VAL A 173 -0.20 12.77 -10.74
CA VAL A 173 -0.57 11.46 -11.29
C VAL A 173 0.03 10.28 -10.52
N ILE A 174 1.02 10.48 -9.65
CA ILE A 174 1.61 9.39 -8.84
C ILE A 174 0.85 9.16 -7.52
N TYR A 175 -0.04 10.06 -7.14
CA TYR A 175 -0.61 10.11 -5.80
C TYR A 175 -1.94 9.35 -5.65
N GLU A 176 -2.26 8.40 -6.52
CA GLU A 176 -3.47 7.59 -6.33
C GLU A 176 -3.25 6.45 -5.32
N PRO A 177 -4.20 6.17 -4.41
CA PRO A 177 -5.43 6.93 -4.17
C PRO A 177 -5.20 8.25 -3.41
N ASN A 178 -5.98 9.27 -3.75
CA ASN A 178 -5.98 10.59 -3.10
C ASN A 178 -6.76 10.67 -1.76
N ALA A 179 -6.82 9.56 -1.02
CA ALA A 179 -7.72 9.39 0.12
C ALA A 179 -7.08 9.66 1.51
N PHE A 180 -5.81 10.10 1.58
CA PHE A 180 -5.13 10.30 2.87
C PHE A 180 -5.31 11.73 3.40
N ASP A 181 -5.87 11.84 4.61
CA ASP A 181 -5.94 13.08 5.39
C ASP A 181 -5.29 12.88 6.75
N ALA A 182 -4.12 13.49 6.95
CA ALA A 182 -3.33 13.39 8.18
C ALA A 182 -3.95 14.13 9.37
N SER A 183 -4.93 15.02 9.14
CA SER A 183 -5.65 15.71 10.21
C SER A 183 -6.72 14.83 10.86
N THR A 184 -7.16 13.78 10.15
CA THR A 184 -8.04 12.76 10.70
C THR A 184 -7.21 11.72 11.47
N PRO A 185 -7.58 11.39 12.73
CA PRO A 185 -6.87 10.38 13.51
C PRO A 185 -6.75 9.04 12.77
N PRO A 186 -5.68 8.28 13.01
CA PRO A 186 -5.58 6.93 12.52
C PRO A 186 -6.84 6.13 12.87
N PRO A 187 -7.38 5.30 11.96
CA PRO A 187 -8.59 4.53 12.22
C PRO A 187 -8.35 3.48 13.30
N VAL A 188 -8.53 3.85 14.57
CA VAL A 188 -8.36 2.99 15.74
C VAL A 188 -9.33 1.81 15.64
N LEU A 189 -8.84 0.58 15.81
CA LEU A 189 -9.71 -0.57 16.09
C LEU A 189 -10.58 -0.24 17.30
N ALA A 190 -11.88 -0.01 17.07
CA ALA A 190 -12.83 0.20 18.13
C ALA A 190 -13.03 -1.09 18.94
N ALA A 191 -12.23 -1.28 19.99
CA ALA A 191 -12.58 -2.17 21.10
C ALA A 191 -13.75 -1.62 21.94
N ASP A 192 -14.22 -0.39 21.67
CA ASP A 192 -15.34 0.28 22.34
C ASP A 192 -16.48 0.70 21.37
N GLN A 193 -16.68 -0.02 20.27
CA GLN A 193 -17.97 0.03 19.57
C GLN A 193 -18.64 -1.32 19.78
N GLU A 194 -19.51 -1.35 20.78
CA GLU A 194 -20.52 -2.40 20.95
C GLU A 194 -21.14 -2.77 19.59
N ALA A 195 -21.33 -4.06 19.41
CA ALA A 195 -22.01 -4.66 18.29
C ALA A 195 -23.31 -3.91 17.92
N THR A 196 -23.27 -3.17 16.82
CA THR A 196 -24.47 -2.93 16.00
C THR A 196 -24.16 -3.33 14.56
N SER A 197 -24.76 -4.46 14.18
CA SER A 197 -24.83 -5.05 12.84
C SER A 197 -24.79 -4.03 11.68
N SER A 198 -23.77 -4.07 10.80
CA SER A 198 -23.90 -3.77 9.34
C SER A 198 -22.60 -3.77 8.49
N SER A 199 -21.49 -4.43 8.88
CA SER A 199 -20.27 -4.43 8.05
C SER A 199 -20.28 -5.51 6.95
N CYS A 200 -20.78 -5.15 5.78
CA CYS A 200 -20.57 -5.93 4.56
C CYS A 200 -20.26 -4.99 3.39
N THR A 201 -19.43 -5.43 2.44
CA THR A 201 -19.30 -4.75 1.15
C THR A 201 -20.65 -4.79 0.45
N ARG A 202 -21.18 -3.62 0.05
CA ARG A 202 -22.49 -3.51 -0.59
C ARG A 202 -22.36 -3.33 -2.09
N ASP A 203 -23.25 -3.96 -2.84
CA ASP A 203 -23.42 -3.72 -4.27
C ASP A 203 -24.18 -2.41 -4.56
N ALA A 204 -24.40 -2.10 -5.84
CA ALA A 204 -25.12 -0.89 -6.28
C ALA A 204 -26.59 -0.84 -5.80
N TYR A 205 -27.13 -1.96 -5.33
CA TYR A 205 -28.50 -2.11 -4.83
C TYR A 205 -28.56 -2.25 -3.30
N GLY A 206 -27.43 -2.05 -2.61
CA GLY A 206 -27.33 -2.09 -1.15
C GLY A 206 -27.30 -3.49 -0.54
N LYS A 207 -27.17 -4.56 -1.35
CA LYS A 207 -27.08 -5.95 -0.88
C LYS A 207 -25.65 -6.30 -0.51
N CYS A 208 -25.51 -7.13 0.52
CA CYS A 208 -24.20 -7.59 0.97
C CYS A 208 -23.60 -8.57 -0.02
N VAL A 209 -22.34 -8.33 -0.41
CA VAL A 209 -21.50 -9.31 -1.08
C VAL A 209 -21.06 -10.35 -0.04
N PRO A 210 -21.21 -11.66 -0.31
CA PRO A 210 -20.75 -12.71 0.59
C PRO A 210 -19.25 -12.59 0.91
N ALA A 211 -18.86 -12.86 2.15
CA ALA A 211 -17.46 -12.89 2.55
C ALA A 211 -16.68 -13.94 1.74
N GLY A 212 -15.46 -13.60 1.32
CA GLY A 212 -14.61 -14.48 0.51
C GLY A 212 -15.03 -14.62 -0.95
N CYS A 213 -16.04 -13.89 -1.43
CA CYS A 213 -16.38 -13.87 -2.85
C CYS A 213 -15.29 -13.15 -3.65
N ALA A 214 -14.85 -13.73 -4.78
CA ALA A 214 -13.87 -13.16 -5.71
C ALA A 214 -14.53 -12.57 -6.96
N SER A 215 -15.62 -13.20 -7.42
CA SER A 215 -16.46 -12.75 -8.53
C SER A 215 -17.92 -12.79 -8.10
N TYR A 216 -18.64 -11.67 -8.24
CA TYR A 216 -20.00 -11.49 -7.74
C TYR A 216 -20.93 -11.05 -8.86
N PHE A 217 -22.20 -11.44 -8.79
CA PHE A 217 -23.25 -10.93 -9.65
C PHE A 217 -24.25 -10.14 -8.80
N ASP A 218 -24.43 -8.86 -9.10
CA ASP A 218 -25.30 -7.95 -8.34
C ASP A 218 -26.78 -7.99 -8.77
N GLY A 219 -27.12 -8.90 -9.68
CA GLY A 219 -28.44 -8.98 -10.31
C GLY A 219 -28.50 -8.41 -11.73
N CYS A 220 -27.48 -7.66 -12.15
CA CYS A 220 -27.41 -7.03 -13.47
C CYS A 220 -26.01 -7.12 -14.10
N ASN A 221 -24.99 -7.01 -13.25
CA ASN A 221 -23.60 -6.83 -13.58
C ASN A 221 -22.74 -7.88 -12.91
N THR A 222 -21.63 -8.21 -13.58
CA THR A 222 -20.57 -9.02 -12.98
C THR A 222 -19.54 -8.10 -12.35
N CYS A 223 -19.23 -8.37 -11.09
CA CYS A 223 -18.36 -7.59 -10.23
C CYS A 223 -17.11 -8.39 -9.87
N ASN A 224 -15.96 -7.73 -9.95
CA ASN A 224 -14.72 -8.20 -9.34
C ASN A 224 -14.66 -7.71 -7.89
N VAL A 225 -14.48 -8.64 -6.96
CA VAL A 225 -14.45 -8.35 -5.52
C VAL A 225 -13.00 -8.32 -5.06
N GLY A 226 -12.43 -7.11 -5.03
CA GLY A 226 -11.06 -6.83 -4.56
C GLY A 226 -11.05 -5.76 -3.46
N ALA A 227 -10.02 -4.91 -3.43
CA ALA A 227 -9.95 -3.79 -2.48
C ALA A 227 -11.08 -2.75 -2.70
N VAL A 228 -11.58 -2.64 -3.94
CA VAL A 228 -12.77 -1.88 -4.31
C VAL A 228 -13.66 -2.81 -5.12
N LEU A 229 -14.99 -2.73 -4.92
CA LEU A 229 -15.95 -3.47 -5.73
C LEU A 229 -16.07 -2.80 -7.11
N GLY A 230 -15.63 -3.48 -8.16
CA GLY A 230 -15.72 -2.99 -9.54
C GLY A 230 -16.65 -3.87 -10.37
N CYS A 231 -17.73 -3.28 -10.91
CA CYS A 231 -18.74 -4.00 -11.69
C CYS A 231 -18.76 -3.57 -13.15
N THR A 232 -19.23 -4.46 -14.03
CA THR A 232 -19.64 -4.05 -15.39
C THR A 232 -20.77 -3.02 -15.31
N MET A 233 -21.01 -2.27 -16.41
CA MET A 233 -22.03 -1.23 -16.49
C MET A 233 -23.12 -1.60 -17.52
N MET A 234 -23.67 -2.81 -17.39
CA MET A 234 -24.77 -3.31 -18.21
C MET A 234 -26.12 -2.84 -17.66
N TYR A 235 -27.05 -2.55 -18.57
CA TYR A 235 -28.44 -2.26 -18.24
C TYR A 235 -29.28 -3.54 -18.24
N CYS A 236 -30.16 -3.68 -17.26
CA CYS A 236 -31.18 -4.72 -17.22
C CYS A 236 -32.51 -4.11 -16.73
N ASP A 237 -33.61 -4.46 -17.39
CA ASP A 237 -34.95 -3.96 -17.02
C ASP A 237 -35.43 -4.48 -15.66
N LYS A 238 -35.01 -5.70 -15.28
CA LYS A 238 -35.38 -6.37 -14.03
C LYS A 238 -34.14 -7.05 -13.43
N PRO A 239 -33.55 -6.52 -12.34
CA PRO A 239 -32.45 -7.16 -11.66
C PRO A 239 -32.84 -8.57 -11.18
N GLN A 240 -31.94 -9.52 -11.40
CA GLN A 240 -32.07 -10.90 -10.90
C GLN A 240 -31.57 -11.01 -9.45
N GLU A 241 -31.73 -12.18 -8.85
CA GLU A 241 -31.20 -12.43 -7.51
C GLU A 241 -29.65 -12.42 -7.54
N PRO A 242 -29.01 -11.61 -6.67
CA PRO A 242 -27.56 -11.52 -6.64
C PRO A 242 -26.93 -12.80 -6.07
N LYS A 243 -25.74 -13.14 -6.54
CA LYS A 243 -25.03 -14.36 -6.10
C LYS A 243 -23.53 -14.24 -6.25
N CYS A 244 -22.79 -14.97 -5.42
CA CYS A 244 -21.38 -15.17 -5.66
C CYS A 244 -21.18 -16.14 -6.84
N LEU A 245 -20.30 -15.78 -7.76
CA LEU A 245 -19.94 -16.58 -8.94
C LEU A 245 -18.68 -17.41 -8.71
N ALA A 246 -17.75 -16.93 -7.87
CA ALA A 246 -16.54 -17.66 -7.48
C ALA A 246 -16.02 -17.17 -6.12
N TYR A 247 -15.51 -18.07 -5.28
CA TYR A 247 -14.86 -17.73 -4.01
C TYR A 247 -13.32 -17.71 -4.13
N ILE A 248 -12.67 -16.90 -3.28
CA ILE A 248 -11.21 -16.85 -3.17
C ILE A 248 -10.71 -18.24 -2.75
N GLY A 249 -9.87 -18.86 -3.58
CA GLY A 249 -9.27 -20.17 -3.30
C GLY A 249 -9.99 -21.38 -3.92
N GLU A 250 -11.11 -21.20 -4.63
CA GLU A 250 -11.67 -22.26 -5.46
C GLU A 250 -10.86 -22.41 -6.75
N THR A 251 -9.89 -23.32 -6.77
CA THR A 251 -9.30 -23.82 -8.03
C THR A 251 -10.37 -24.60 -8.78
N GLU A 252 -10.63 -24.27 -10.04
CA GLU A 252 -11.54 -25.04 -10.92
C GLU A 252 -11.21 -26.54 -10.85
N LYS A 253 -12.09 -27.30 -10.19
CA LYS A 253 -12.16 -28.75 -10.39
C LYS A 253 -12.91 -28.93 -11.71
N ASN A 254 -12.18 -29.23 -12.77
CA ASN A 254 -12.72 -29.95 -13.92
C ASN A 254 -13.08 -31.38 -13.50
#